data_AF-A0A924GYD9-F1
#
_entry.id   AF-A0A924GYD9-F1
#
_cell.length_a   1.000
_cell.length_b   1.000
_cell.length_c   1.000
_cell.angle_alpha   90.00
_cell.angle_beta   90.00
_cell.angle_gamma   90.00
#
_symmetry.space_group_name_H-M   'P 1'
#
loop_
_entity.id
_entity.type
_entity.pdbx_description
1 polymer ?
#
loop_
_entity_poly.entity_id
_entity_poly.type
_entity_poly.pdbx_seq_one_letter_code
_entity_poly.pdbx_strand_id
1 'polypeptide(L)'
;MQDLIPVQSTLLQSYAFDSAAGVLAIRFVKSPFVHLFQNVEAEVAKAFAEAESIGKAFHATIKGKYPHTTVRADEDAQASEPGGAPDPAVVAITETKVYADGSSATGPGPLPDQSPEEQHAAAAQ
;
A
#
# COMPACT_ATOMS: atom_id res chain seq x y z
N MET A 1 -11.79 -15.59 -5.35
CA MET A 1 -10.36 -15.90 -5.58
C MET A 1 -10.25 -16.46 -6.98
N GLN A 2 -9.59 -15.74 -7.89
CA GLN A 2 -9.37 -16.24 -9.25
C GLN A 2 -8.24 -17.26 -9.29
N ASP A 3 -8.43 -18.28 -10.12
CA ASP A 3 -7.47 -19.36 -10.33
C ASP A 3 -6.22 -18.83 -11.07
N LEU A 4 -5.03 -19.24 -10.62
CA LEU A 4 -3.77 -18.83 -11.23
C LEU A 4 -3.55 -19.60 -12.52
N ILE A 5 -3.49 -18.90 -13.65
CA ILE A 5 -3.28 -19.51 -14.96
C ILE A 5 -1.77 -19.84 -15.09
N PRO A 6 -1.38 -21.13 -15.17
CA PRO A 6 0.01 -21.49 -15.38
C PRO A 6 0.44 -21.12 -16.79
N VAL A 7 1.66 -20.60 -16.93
CA VAL A 7 2.23 -20.22 -18.22
C VAL A 7 3.53 -20.97 -18.47
N GLN A 8 3.74 -21.39 -19.72
CA GLN A 8 5.04 -21.88 -20.16
C GLN A 8 5.97 -20.71 -20.44
N SER A 9 6.49 -20.07 -19.40
CA SER A 9 7.51 -19.04 -19.53
C SER A 9 8.72 -19.37 -18.67
N THR A 10 9.91 -19.06 -19.18
CA THR A 10 11.16 -19.17 -18.41
C THR A 10 11.26 -18.13 -17.30
N LEU A 11 10.47 -17.05 -17.38
CA LEU A 11 10.46 -15.96 -16.41
C LEU A 11 9.30 -16.10 -15.41
N LEU A 12 8.14 -16.53 -15.89
CA LEU A 12 6.85 -16.50 -15.19
C LEU A 12 6.33 -17.91 -14.98
N GLN A 13 5.90 -18.20 -13.76
CA GLN A 13 5.32 -19.49 -13.42
C GLN A 13 3.80 -19.49 -13.67
N SER A 14 3.14 -18.44 -13.18
CA SER A 14 1.70 -18.25 -13.31
C SER A 14 1.33 -16.77 -13.18
N TYR A 15 0.15 -16.42 -13.68
CA TYR A 15 -0.43 -15.08 -13.51
C TYR A 15 -1.93 -15.18 -13.25
N ALA A 16 -2.52 -14.15 -12.66
CA ALA A 16 -3.95 -13.98 -12.49
C ALA A 16 -4.31 -12.50 -12.69
N PHE A 17 -5.42 -12.22 -13.37
CA PHE A 17 -5.89 -10.85 -13.58
C PHE A 17 -7.29 -10.67 -13.04
N ASP A 18 -7.41 -9.89 -11.96
CA ASP A 18 -8.68 -9.53 -11.37
C ASP A 18 -9.19 -8.23 -12.00
N SER A 19 -10.18 -8.35 -12.88
CA SER A 19 -10.80 -7.21 -13.56
C SER A 19 -11.69 -6.34 -12.65
N ALA A 20 -12.14 -6.88 -11.51
CA ALA A 20 -12.98 -6.15 -10.57
C ALA A 20 -12.13 -5.18 -9.72
N ALA A 21 -10.95 -5.63 -9.30
CA ALA A 21 -9.97 -4.83 -8.58
C ALA A 21 -8.99 -4.10 -9.52
N GLY A 22 -8.92 -4.47 -10.80
CA GLY A 22 -7.90 -3.98 -11.73
C GLY A 22 -6.49 -4.39 -11.31
N VAL A 23 -6.34 -5.62 -10.80
CA VAL A 23 -5.09 -6.13 -10.22
C VAL A 23 -4.55 -7.30 -11.02
N LEU A 24 -3.32 -7.17 -11.52
CA LEU A 24 -2.60 -8.26 -12.18
C LEU A 24 -1.60 -8.86 -11.20
N ALA A 25 -1.87 -10.08 -10.73
CA ALA A 25 -0.97 -10.86 -9.90
C ALA A 25 -0.04 -11.72 -10.77
N ILE A 26 1.26 -11.63 -10.52
CA ILE A 26 2.28 -12.30 -11.30
C ILE A 26 3.24 -13.05 -10.39
N ARG A 27 3.41 -14.35 -10.65
CA ARG A 27 4.39 -15.20 -9.96
C ARG A 27 5.57 -15.52 -10.87
N PHE A 28 6.77 -15.17 -10.43
CA PHE A 28 7.99 -15.44 -11.16
C PHE A 28 8.56 -16.82 -10.81
N VAL A 29 9.23 -17.48 -11.76
CA VAL A 29 9.85 -18.80 -11.51
C VAL A 29 11.04 -18.67 -10.55
N LYS A 30 11.79 -17.57 -10.63
CA LYS A 30 12.99 -17.34 -9.82
C LYS A 30 12.73 -16.73 -8.45
N SER A 31 11.49 -16.32 -8.16
CA SER A 31 11.16 -15.61 -6.92
C SER A 31 9.96 -16.26 -6.22
N PRO A 32 10.00 -16.46 -4.91
CA PRO A 32 8.84 -16.95 -4.14
C PRO A 32 7.76 -15.87 -3.91
N PHE A 33 7.93 -14.68 -4.47
CA PHE A 33 7.04 -13.54 -4.30
C PHE A 33 6.06 -13.42 -5.48
N VAL A 34 4.85 -12.99 -5.15
CA VAL A 34 3.82 -12.59 -6.10
C VAL A 34 3.83 -11.07 -6.21
N HIS A 35 3.99 -10.57 -7.42
CA HIS A 35 3.94 -9.13 -7.71
C HIS A 35 2.52 -8.78 -8.14
N LEU A 36 1.85 -7.91 -7.41
CA LEU A 36 0.50 -7.42 -7.74
C LEU A 36 0.64 -6.02 -8.31
N PHE A 37 0.29 -5.87 -9.57
CA PHE A 37 0.22 -4.60 -10.27
C PHE A 37 -1.19 -4.06 -10.14
N GLN A 38 -1.32 -2.84 -9.61
CA GLN A 38 -2.62 -2.17 -9.42
C GLN A 38 -2.92 -1.24 -10.59
N ASN A 39 -4.20 -0.96 -10.83
CA ASN A 39 -4.70 -0.12 -11.92
C ASN A 39 -4.35 -0.65 -13.31
N VAL A 40 -4.29 -1.98 -13.48
CA VAL A 40 -4.05 -2.59 -14.79
C VAL A 40 -5.36 -2.62 -15.57
N GLU A 41 -5.37 -1.98 -16.74
CA GLU A 41 -6.53 -2.00 -17.63
C GLU A 41 -6.77 -3.41 -18.18
N ALA A 42 -8.05 -3.78 -18.32
CA ALA A 42 -8.45 -5.08 -18.83
C ALA A 42 -7.93 -5.33 -20.25
N GLU A 43 -7.82 -4.30 -21.09
CA GLU A 43 -7.23 -4.41 -22.42
C GLU A 43 -5.74 -4.80 -22.37
N VAL A 44 -5.00 -4.21 -21.43
CA VAL A 44 -3.57 -4.51 -21.25
C VAL A 44 -3.39 -5.92 -20.68
N ALA A 45 -4.21 -6.33 -19.71
CA ALA A 45 -4.18 -7.67 -19.18
C ALA A 45 -4.56 -8.74 -20.22
N LYS A 46 -5.52 -8.42 -21.11
CA LYS A 46 -5.89 -9.30 -22.21
C LYS A 46 -4.77 -9.41 -23.25
N ALA A 47 -4.20 -8.27 -23.67
CA ALA A 47 -3.04 -8.26 -24.56
C ALA A 47 -1.83 -8.98 -23.95
N PHE A 48 -1.67 -8.90 -22.62
CA PHE A 48 -0.66 -9.64 -21.87
C PHE A 48 -0.91 -11.15 -21.90
N ALA A 49 -2.16 -11.59 -21.70
CA ALA A 49 -2.55 -12.99 -21.76
C ALA A 49 -2.40 -13.60 -23.17
N GLU A 50 -2.64 -12.80 -24.22
CA GLU A 50 -2.53 -13.22 -25.62
C GLU A 50 -1.11 -13.07 -26.20
N ALA A 51 -0.16 -12.52 -25.44
CA ALA A 51 1.19 -12.29 -25.93
C ALA A 51 1.97 -13.60 -26.12
N GLU A 52 2.63 -13.75 -27.28
CA GLU A 52 3.52 -14.87 -27.58
C GLU A 52 4.67 -15.00 -26.56
N SER A 53 5.09 -13.87 -25.98
CA SER A 53 6.12 -13.83 -24.94
C SER A 53 5.69 -12.96 -23.78
N ILE A 54 5.03 -13.59 -22.80
CA ILE A 54 4.52 -12.95 -21.58
C ILE A 54 5.63 -12.14 -20.86
N GLY A 55 6.84 -12.69 -20.76
CA GLY A 55 7.97 -12.00 -20.12
C GLY A 55 8.43 -10.73 -20.86
N LYS A 56 8.36 -10.72 -22.19
CA LYS A 56 8.69 -9.54 -23.00
C LYS A 56 7.57 -8.50 -22.92
N ALA A 57 6.33 -8.95 -22.97
CA ALA A 57 5.16 -8.09 -22.76
C ALA A 57 5.23 -7.41 -21.39
N PHE A 58 5.53 -8.16 -20.33
CA PHE A 58 5.69 -7.62 -18.97
C PHE A 58 6.65 -6.43 -18.92
N HIS A 59 7.85 -6.58 -19.48
CA HIS A 59 8.84 -5.50 -19.49
C HIS A 59 8.46 -4.31 -20.37
N ALA A 60 7.66 -4.52 -21.42
CA ALA A 60 7.28 -3.47 -22.36
C ALA A 60 6.05 -2.67 -21.90
N THR A 61 5.04 -3.33 -21.34
CA THR A 61 3.75 -2.72 -21.02
C THR A 61 3.49 -2.56 -19.53
N ILE A 62 3.99 -3.46 -18.68
CA ILE A 62 3.64 -3.46 -17.24
C ILE A 62 4.73 -2.81 -16.39
N LYS A 63 5.99 -3.20 -16.59
CA LYS A 63 7.13 -2.76 -15.77
C LYS A 63 7.36 -1.26 -15.91
N GLY A 64 7.25 -0.54 -14.79
CA GLY A 64 7.47 0.91 -14.74
C GLY A 64 6.27 1.77 -15.14
N LYS A 65 5.17 1.16 -15.62
CA LYS A 65 3.92 1.88 -15.89
C LYS A 65 2.93 1.81 -14.73
N TYR A 66 2.87 0.68 -14.05
CA TYR A 66 1.90 0.45 -12.98
C TYR A 66 2.58 0.33 -11.62
N PRO A 67 1.96 0.90 -10.56
CA PRO A 67 2.41 0.67 -9.19
C PRO A 67 2.24 -0.81 -8.87
N HIS A 68 3.26 -1.40 -8.25
CA HIS A 68 3.23 -2.81 -7.88
C HIS A 68 3.66 -3.02 -6.44
N THR A 69 3.07 -4.04 -5.83
CA THR A 69 3.43 -4.53 -4.51
C THR A 69 3.91 -5.97 -4.61
N THR A 70 4.88 -6.34 -3.79
CA THR A 70 5.38 -7.71 -3.70
C THR A 70 4.88 -8.32 -2.41
N VAL A 71 4.11 -9.40 -2.52
CA VAL A 71 3.68 -10.21 -1.38
C VAL A 71 4.34 -11.56 -1.46
N ARG A 72 4.70 -12.12 -0.31
CA ARG A 72 5.28 -13.44 -0.22
C ARG A 72 4.15 -14.47 -0.28
N ALA A 73 4.25 -15.48 -1.15
CA ALA A 73 3.19 -16.46 -1.35
C ALA A 73 2.87 -17.32 -0.10
N ASP A 74 3.71 -17.25 0.93
CA ASP A 74 3.59 -18.00 2.19
C ASP A 74 3.00 -17.14 3.35
N GLU A 75 2.80 -15.84 3.14
CA GLU A 75 2.45 -14.87 4.19
C GLU A 75 1.18 -14.08 3.78
N ASP A 76 0.08 -14.79 3.59
CA ASP A 76 -1.27 -14.21 3.64
C ASP A 76 -1.66 -14.04 5.12
N ALA A 77 -1.19 -12.97 5.78
CA ALA A 77 -1.75 -12.55 7.09
C ALA A 77 -1.40 -11.13 7.57
N GLN A 78 -0.51 -10.36 6.95
CA GLN A 78 -0.23 -9.00 7.45
C GLN A 78 -0.01 -7.98 6.34
N ALA A 79 -1.13 -7.38 5.91
CA ALA A 79 -1.13 -6.06 5.31
C ALA A 79 -0.54 -5.02 6.29
N SER A 80 -0.13 -3.88 5.71
CA SER A 80 0.42 -2.62 6.31
C SER A 80 1.96 -2.59 6.25
N GLU A 81 2.66 -1.71 5.53
CA GLU A 81 2.37 -0.41 4.92
C GLU A 81 3.30 -0.15 3.71
N PRO A 82 2.92 0.73 2.77
CA PRO A 82 3.72 1.04 1.58
C PRO A 82 5.05 1.72 1.97
N GLY A 83 6.15 1.21 1.44
CA GLY A 83 7.45 1.90 1.38
C GLY A 83 7.44 3.07 0.39
N GLY A 84 6.47 3.98 0.53
CA GLY A 84 6.56 5.33 -0.01
C GLY A 84 7.36 6.17 0.96
N ALA A 85 8.42 6.83 0.47
CA ALA A 85 9.20 7.76 1.26
C ALA A 85 8.29 8.72 2.04
N PRO A 86 8.51 8.95 3.35
CA PRO A 86 7.79 10.01 4.02
C PRO A 86 8.18 11.33 3.34
N ASP A 87 7.19 12.02 2.80
CA ASP A 87 7.25 13.46 2.54
C ASP A 87 7.87 14.16 3.76
N PRO A 88 8.96 14.94 3.62
CA PRO A 88 9.51 15.73 4.72
C PRO A 88 8.69 17.02 4.91
N ALA A 89 7.43 16.92 5.31
CA ALA A 89 6.59 18.04 5.78
C ALA A 89 5.30 17.45 6.38
N VAL A 90 4.98 17.47 7.66
CA VAL A 90 5.23 18.43 8.74
C VAL A 90 5.33 17.61 10.03
N VAL A 91 6.48 17.64 10.71
CA VAL A 91 6.57 17.15 12.09
C VAL A 91 5.81 18.15 12.95
N ALA A 92 4.50 17.91 13.13
CA ALA A 92 3.80 18.53 14.25
C ALA A 92 4.45 17.99 15.51
N ILE A 93 5.23 18.83 16.19
CA ILE A 93 5.71 18.56 17.54
C ILE A 93 4.50 18.41 18.46
N THR A 94 3.98 17.18 18.58
CA THR A 94 2.94 16.87 19.55
C THR A 94 3.60 16.85 20.91
N GLU A 95 3.43 17.93 21.65
CA GLU A 95 3.82 17.99 23.06
C GLU A 95 2.73 17.27 23.86
N THR A 96 3.13 16.44 24.82
CA THR A 96 2.21 15.82 25.78
C THR A 96 2.53 16.42 27.13
N LYS A 97 1.62 17.24 27.67
CA LYS A 97 1.77 17.87 28.98
C LYS A 97 0.84 17.19 29.98
N VAL A 98 1.41 16.79 31.11
CA VAL A 98 0.67 16.30 32.27
C VAL A 98 0.49 17.46 33.23
N TYR A 99 -0.76 17.73 33.60
CA TYR A 99 -1.14 18.83 34.48
C TYR A 99 -1.14 18.37 35.95
N ALA A 100 -1.09 19.32 36.90
CA ALA A 100 -1.05 19.03 38.34
C ALA A 100 -2.28 18.27 38.86
N ASP A 101 -3.39 18.36 38.15
CA ASP A 101 -4.66 17.68 38.45
C ASP A 101 -4.66 16.18 38.03
N GLY A 102 -3.61 15.72 37.34
CA GLY A 102 -3.49 14.35 36.82
C GLY A 102 -4.07 14.17 35.41
N SER A 103 -4.78 15.17 34.90
CA SER A 103 -5.21 15.23 33.50
C SER A 103 -4.03 15.45 32.55
N SER A 104 -4.16 14.98 31.31
CA SER A 104 -3.13 15.15 30.26
C SER A 104 -3.75 15.66 28.96
N ALA A 105 -3.01 16.51 28.24
CA ALA A 105 -3.38 16.96 26.91
C ALA A 105 -2.25 16.67 25.93
N THR A 106 -2.63 16.23 24.73
CA THR A 106 -1.73 16.02 23.59
C THR A 106 -2.23 16.89 22.44
N GLY A 107 -1.36 17.76 21.92
CA GLY A 107 -1.73 18.66 20.83
C GLY A 107 -0.51 19.28 20.15
N PRO A 108 -0.70 19.90 18.97
CA PRO A 108 0.35 20.69 18.34
C PRO A 108 0.68 21.88 19.24
N GLY A 109 1.96 22.05 19.61
CA GLY A 109 2.36 23.01 20.63
C GLY A 109 2.14 24.50 20.27
N PRO A 110 2.28 25.42 21.26
CA PRO A 110 2.44 25.18 22.69
C PRO A 110 1.10 24.88 23.39
N LEU A 111 1.08 23.85 24.24
CA LEU A 111 -0.10 23.53 25.04
C LEU A 111 -0.36 24.63 26.09
N PRO A 112 -1.64 25.01 26.31
CA PRO A 112 -2.00 25.98 27.33
C PRO A 112 -1.58 25.50 28.72
N ASP A 113 -1.28 26.44 29.63
CA ASP A 113 -0.93 26.11 31.01
C ASP A 113 -2.11 25.58 31.82
N GLN A 114 -3.33 25.88 31.37
CA GLN A 114 -4.57 25.40 31.98
C GLN A 114 -4.97 24.04 31.42
N SER A 115 -5.50 23.19 32.31
CA SER A 115 -6.05 21.89 31.96
C SER A 115 -7.25 22.03 31.00
N PRO A 116 -7.53 21.01 30.17
CA PRO A 116 -8.65 21.03 29.22
C PRO A 116 -10.02 21.22 29.90
N GLU A 117 -10.20 20.77 31.15
CA GLU A 117 -11.41 21.01 31.94
C GLU A 117 -11.63 22.49 32.27
N GLU A 118 -10.55 23.23 32.53
CA GLU A 118 -10.60 24.68 32.79
C GLU A 118 -10.87 25.49 31.51
N GLN A 119 -10.31 25.05 30.38
CA GLN A 119 -10.59 25.67 29.08
C GLN A 119 -12.06 25.51 28.68
N HIS A 120 -12.67 24.37 29.00
CA HIS A 120 -14.09 24.13 28.66
C HIS A 120 -15.04 24.94 29.55
N ALA A 121 -14.64 25.26 30.78
CA ALA A 121 -15.36 26.17 31.65
C ALA A 121 -15.27 27.64 31.20
N ALA A 122 -14.15 28.05 30.60
CA ALA A 122 -13.93 29.44 30.13
C ALA A 122 -14.61 29.76 28.79
N ALA A 123 -14.89 28.76 27.95
CA ALA A 123 -15.54 28.97 26.65
C ALA A 123 -17.07 29.15 26.73
N ALA A 124 -17.66 29.08 27.93
CA ALA A 124 -19.10 29.14 28.16
C ALA A 124 -19.60 30.49 28.70
N GLN A 125 -18.78 31.57 28.64
CA GLN A 125 -19.16 32.94 29.04
C GLN A 125 -19.24 33.91 27.87
#